data_AF-A0A7M7TA69-F1
#
_entry.id   AF-A0A7M7TA69-F1
#
_cell.length_a   1.000
_cell.length_b   1.000
_cell.length_c   1.000
_cell.angle_alpha   90.00
_cell.angle_beta   90.00
_cell.angle_gamma   90.00
#
_symmetry.space_group_name_H-M   'P 1'
#
loop_
_entity.id
_entity.type
_entity.pdbx_description
1 polymer ?
#
loop_
_entity_poly.entity_id
_entity_poly.type
_entity_poly.pdbx_seq_one_letter_code
_entity_poly.pdbx_strand_id
1 'polypeptide(L)'
;MNQEFDWDSKTNSMILSSFFWGYIVTQLPSGYIANTRSAQKLLSCGVLVSSLLNLLIPVLAVRYGWTAVVCCRVATGLTQGCLFPCVQTLMSKWVPPAERARLGSFVMNAGTFGTVITMPLTGALCASRFGWPSAFYIFGVCGIAWAVLFFYMGSDMPSEHPTICPNEMRYIDGSLGKLDKTSAESVEPPLRVRIVKIDFDQLALILHGLNVVFLFRKHVSPGGRF
;
A
#
# COMPACT_ATOMS: atom_id res chain seq x y z
N MET A 1 -10.36 30.09 -10.55
CA MET A 1 -10.69 29.14 -9.47
C MET A 1 -9.66 29.24 -8.33
N ASN A 2 -9.32 30.47 -7.92
CA ASN A 2 -8.40 30.79 -6.84
C ASN A 2 -9.07 31.89 -6.03
N GLN A 3 -9.39 31.66 -4.75
CA GLN A 3 -9.51 32.70 -3.69
C GLN A 3 -10.15 32.18 -2.38
N GLU A 4 -9.99 30.91 -2.00
CA GLU A 4 -10.36 30.52 -0.62
C GLU A 4 -9.21 30.77 0.38
N PHE A 5 -7.97 30.75 -0.09
CA PHE A 5 -6.78 31.12 0.68
C PHE A 5 -5.82 31.97 -0.17
N ASP A 6 -5.49 33.16 0.31
CA ASP A 6 -4.52 34.08 -0.33
C ASP A 6 -3.10 33.78 0.18
N TRP A 7 -2.61 32.56 -0.08
CA TRP A 7 -1.26 32.14 0.30
C TRP A 7 -0.28 32.40 -0.83
N ASP A 8 0.83 33.08 -0.48
CA ASP A 8 1.93 33.33 -1.42
C ASP A 8 2.52 32.01 -1.96
N SER A 9 3.10 32.07 -3.17
CA SER A 9 3.73 30.94 -3.85
C SER A 9 4.83 30.28 -3.01
N LYS A 10 5.55 31.05 -2.20
CA LYS A 10 6.55 30.53 -1.26
C LYS A 10 5.90 29.65 -0.18
N THR A 11 4.76 30.05 0.34
CA THR A 11 4.00 29.29 1.35
C THR A 11 3.46 27.99 0.78
N ASN A 12 2.89 28.02 -0.43
CA ASN A 12 2.41 26.80 -1.11
C ASN A 12 3.54 25.80 -1.34
N SER A 13 4.71 26.27 -1.76
CA SER A 13 5.90 25.45 -1.95
C SER A 13 6.40 24.85 -0.62
N MET A 14 6.32 25.63 0.47
CA MET A 14 6.67 25.16 1.81
C MET A 14 5.70 24.07 2.32
N ILE A 15 4.39 24.25 2.14
CA ILE A 15 3.37 23.25 2.48
C ILE A 15 3.63 21.95 1.70
N LEU A 16 3.91 22.05 0.40
CA LEU A 16 4.14 20.88 -0.43
C LEU A 16 5.42 20.13 -0.01
N SER A 17 6.53 20.85 0.17
CA SER A 17 7.84 20.29 0.50
C SER A 17 7.93 19.75 1.94
N SER A 18 7.16 20.31 2.88
CA SER A 18 7.18 19.91 4.29
C SER A 18 6.89 18.41 4.53
N PHE A 19 6.12 17.79 3.63
CA PHE A 19 5.89 16.35 3.63
C PHE A 19 7.20 15.55 3.51
N PHE A 20 8.11 15.98 2.64
CA PHE A 20 9.36 15.27 2.39
C PHE A 20 10.31 15.34 3.59
N TRP A 21 10.21 16.37 4.43
CA TRP A 21 11.02 16.50 5.64
C TRP A 21 10.75 15.34 6.61
N GLY A 22 9.47 15.02 6.85
CA GLY A 22 9.09 13.86 7.65
C GLY A 22 9.36 12.52 6.94
N TYR A 23 9.13 12.47 5.63
CA TYR A 23 9.28 11.26 4.83
C TYR A 23 10.70 10.70 4.86
N ILE A 24 11.72 11.55 4.76
CA ILE A 24 13.13 11.10 4.75
C ILE A 24 13.55 10.55 6.11
N VAL A 25 13.15 11.20 7.21
CA VAL A 25 13.55 10.82 8.58
C VAL A 25 13.15 9.39 8.92
N THR A 26 12.00 8.93 8.42
CA THR A 26 11.41 7.64 8.82
C THR A 26 11.75 6.50 7.87
N GLN A 27 12.31 6.75 6.69
CA GLN A 27 12.70 5.70 5.75
C GLN A 27 13.76 4.75 6.31
N LEU A 28 14.82 5.27 6.94
CA LEU A 28 15.89 4.42 7.49
C LEU A 28 15.41 3.59 8.71
N PRO A 29 14.77 4.20 9.73
CA PRO A 29 14.30 3.44 10.89
C PRO A 29 13.22 2.42 10.53
N SER A 30 12.32 2.75 9.59
CA SER A 30 11.24 1.85 9.21
C SER A 30 11.74 0.60 8.51
N GLY A 31 12.82 0.65 7.73
CA GLY A 31 13.45 -0.54 7.17
C GLY A 31 13.90 -1.54 8.24
N TYR A 32 14.54 -1.03 9.30
CA TYR A 32 14.97 -1.87 10.42
C TYR A 32 13.77 -2.47 11.19
N ILE A 33 12.75 -1.64 11.48
CA ILE A 33 11.56 -2.09 12.23
C ILE A 33 10.74 -3.09 11.41
N ALA A 34 10.58 -2.86 10.10
CA ALA A 34 9.83 -3.75 9.20
C ALA A 34 10.48 -5.14 9.14
N ASN A 35 11.80 -5.21 9.11
CA ASN A 35 12.51 -6.48 9.03
C ASN A 35 12.51 -7.26 10.37
N THR A 36 12.62 -6.55 11.49
CA THR A 36 12.78 -7.17 12.83
C THR A 36 11.47 -7.45 13.56
N ARG A 37 10.44 -6.63 13.38
CA ARG A 37 9.15 -6.77 14.06
C ARG A 37 8.07 -7.26 13.12
N SER A 38 7.38 -6.34 12.47
CA SER A 38 6.23 -6.62 11.62
C SER A 38 6.14 -5.52 10.59
N ALA A 39 6.33 -5.89 9.33
CA ALA A 39 6.16 -5.00 8.19
C ALA A 39 4.67 -4.78 7.90
N GLN A 40 3.83 -5.81 8.12
CA GLN A 40 2.40 -5.74 7.92
C GLN A 40 1.74 -4.72 8.87
N LYS A 41 1.97 -4.83 10.18
CA LYS A 41 1.38 -3.92 11.18
C LYS A 41 1.91 -2.50 11.03
N LEU A 42 3.21 -2.35 10.74
CA LEU A 42 3.81 -1.04 10.53
C LEU A 42 3.21 -0.34 9.30
N LEU A 43 3.03 -1.08 8.20
CA LEU A 43 2.39 -0.56 6.99
C LEU A 43 0.93 -0.17 7.23
N SER A 44 0.13 -1.04 7.86
CA SER A 44 -1.26 -0.73 8.21
C SER A 44 -1.37 0.50 9.10
N CYS A 45 -0.54 0.58 10.14
CA CYS A 45 -0.54 1.72 11.07
C CYS A 45 -0.12 3.01 10.37
N GLY A 46 0.93 2.98 9.55
CA GLY A 46 1.38 4.15 8.78
C GLY A 46 0.28 4.67 7.84
N VAL A 47 -0.41 3.78 7.13
CA VAL A 47 -1.53 4.18 6.25
C VAL A 47 -2.74 4.66 7.03
N LEU A 48 -3.08 4.03 8.16
CA LEU A 48 -4.17 4.48 9.02
C LEU A 48 -3.94 5.90 9.54
N VAL A 49 -2.76 6.16 10.12
CA VAL A 49 -2.44 7.47 10.70
C VAL A 49 -2.33 8.54 9.61
N SER A 50 -1.65 8.25 8.49
CA SER A 50 -1.59 9.19 7.36
C SER A 50 -2.97 9.52 6.79
N SER A 51 -3.87 8.54 6.72
CA SER A 51 -5.24 8.74 6.24
C SER A 51 -6.08 9.57 7.22
N LEU A 52 -5.93 9.34 8.52
CA LEU A 52 -6.57 10.18 9.54
C LEU A 52 -6.07 11.62 9.44
N LEU A 53 -4.75 11.82 9.34
CA LEU A 53 -4.16 13.16 9.15
C LEU A 53 -4.69 13.82 7.88
N ASN A 54 -4.88 13.06 6.79
CA ASN A 54 -5.46 13.57 5.56
C ASN A 54 -6.89 14.11 5.76
N LEU A 55 -7.72 13.45 6.58
CA LEU A 55 -9.05 13.94 6.93
C LEU A 55 -9.01 15.25 7.75
N LEU A 56 -7.94 15.47 8.52
CA LEU A 56 -7.78 16.69 9.32
C LEU A 56 -7.34 17.90 8.48
N ILE A 57 -6.68 17.70 7.33
CA ILE A 57 -6.10 18.80 6.54
C ILE A 57 -7.12 19.91 6.22
N PRO A 58 -8.35 19.62 5.74
CA PRO A 58 -9.32 20.67 5.46
C PRO A 58 -9.72 21.49 6.69
N VAL A 59 -9.92 20.81 7.82
CA VAL A 59 -10.29 21.46 9.09
C VAL A 59 -9.15 22.35 9.59
N LEU A 60 -7.91 21.88 9.48
CA LEU A 60 -6.73 22.63 9.90
C LEU A 60 -6.50 23.87 9.02
N ALA A 61 -6.68 23.74 7.70
CA ALA A 61 -6.52 24.83 6.77
C ALA A 61 -7.51 25.99 7.07
N VAL A 62 -8.78 25.66 7.29
CA VAL A 62 -9.84 26.64 7.54
C VAL A 62 -9.72 27.30 8.92
N ARG A 63 -9.38 26.52 9.96
CA ARG A 63 -9.44 27.01 11.37
C ARG A 63 -8.13 27.59 11.89
N TYR A 64 -6.99 27.09 11.40
CA TYR A 64 -5.66 27.37 11.98
C TYR A 64 -4.63 27.85 10.94
N GLY A 65 -5.00 27.88 9.65
CA GLY A 65 -4.16 28.43 8.57
C GLY A 65 -3.00 27.51 8.14
N TRP A 66 -2.09 28.07 7.36
CA TRP A 66 -1.04 27.31 6.65
C TRP A 66 -0.04 26.62 7.56
N THR A 67 0.31 27.21 8.72
CA THR A 67 1.29 26.63 9.64
C THR A 67 0.80 25.30 10.23
N ALA A 68 -0.49 25.22 10.56
CA ALA A 68 -1.09 23.96 11.02
C ALA A 68 -1.10 22.89 9.92
N VAL A 69 -1.34 23.29 8.66
CA VAL A 69 -1.25 22.39 7.50
C VAL A 69 0.19 21.89 7.32
N VAL A 70 1.20 22.74 7.47
CA VAL A 70 2.62 22.32 7.44
C VAL A 70 2.91 21.27 8.50
N CYS A 71 2.54 21.50 9.76
CA CYS A 71 2.73 20.53 10.84
C CYS A 71 2.04 19.19 10.54
N CYS A 72 0.80 19.24 10.03
CA CYS A 72 0.07 18.05 9.61
C CYS A 72 0.77 17.31 8.47
N ARG A 73 1.29 18.04 7.47
CA ARG A 73 2.02 17.47 6.32
C ARG A 73 3.32 16.81 6.73
N VAL A 74 4.07 17.40 7.66
CA VAL A 74 5.26 16.77 8.25
C VAL A 74 4.88 15.47 8.95
N ALA A 75 3.82 15.47 9.77
CA ALA A 75 3.32 14.28 10.43
C ALA A 75 2.89 13.19 9.43
N THR A 76 2.18 13.57 8.36
CA THR A 76 1.84 12.64 7.27
C THR A 76 3.10 12.06 6.64
N GLY A 77 4.11 12.88 6.36
CA GLY A 77 5.41 12.46 5.85
C GLY A 77 6.08 11.41 6.74
N LEU A 78 6.15 11.68 8.05
CA LEU A 78 6.71 10.73 9.04
C LEU A 78 5.99 9.38 9.00
N THR A 79 4.67 9.37 8.87
CA THR A 79 3.90 8.12 8.83
C THR A 79 4.02 7.39 7.49
N GLN A 80 4.18 8.12 6.39
CA GLN A 80 4.23 7.54 5.04
C GLN A 80 5.64 7.06 4.64
N GLY A 81 6.70 7.52 5.32
CA GLY A 81 8.07 7.09 5.02
C GLY A 81 8.35 5.60 5.25
N CYS A 82 7.46 4.89 5.96
CA CYS A 82 7.58 3.44 6.14
C CYS A 82 7.02 2.59 4.99
N LEU A 83 6.30 3.19 4.03
CA LEU A 83 5.56 2.44 3.01
C LEU A 83 6.48 1.54 2.17
N PHE A 84 7.48 2.16 1.55
CA PHE A 84 8.40 1.49 0.64
C PHE A 84 9.20 0.36 1.33
N PRO A 85 9.88 0.59 2.47
CA PRO A 85 10.62 -0.48 3.15
C PRO A 85 9.72 -1.62 3.64
N CYS A 86 8.50 -1.34 4.11
CA CYS A 86 7.57 -2.39 4.52
C CYS A 86 7.13 -3.25 3.34
N VAL A 87 6.80 -2.63 2.21
CA VAL A 87 6.41 -3.35 0.98
C VAL A 87 7.55 -4.23 0.48
N GLN A 88 8.78 -3.71 0.44
CA GLN A 88 9.96 -4.50 0.05
C GLN A 88 10.21 -5.68 1.00
N THR A 89 10.03 -5.46 2.31
CA THR A 89 10.18 -6.53 3.31
C THR A 89 9.12 -7.61 3.11
N LEU A 90 7.85 -7.24 2.93
CA LEU A 90 6.78 -8.21 2.66
C LEU A 90 7.02 -8.97 1.35
N MET A 91 7.41 -8.28 0.28
CA MET A 91 7.78 -8.89 -0.99
C MET A 91 8.92 -9.92 -0.82
N SER A 92 9.90 -9.63 0.02
CA SER A 92 11.01 -10.56 0.27
C SER A 92 10.59 -11.86 0.96
N LYS A 93 9.50 -11.81 1.75
CA LYS A 93 8.96 -12.95 2.53
C LYS A 93 7.91 -13.75 1.76
N TRP A 94 7.15 -13.08 0.90
CA TRP A 94 6.00 -13.67 0.19
C TRP A 94 6.29 -14.07 -1.25
N VAL A 95 7.32 -13.48 -1.89
CA VAL A 95 7.58 -13.69 -3.31
C VAL A 95 8.85 -14.51 -3.55
N PRO A 96 8.75 -15.65 -4.25
CA PRO A 96 9.88 -16.45 -4.69
C PRO A 96 10.88 -15.64 -5.54
N PRO A 97 12.19 -15.90 -5.44
CA PRO A 97 13.21 -15.15 -6.18
C PRO A 97 12.98 -15.09 -7.70
N ALA A 98 12.49 -16.19 -8.30
CA ALA A 98 12.24 -16.28 -9.74
C ALA A 98 11.15 -15.31 -10.24
N GLU A 99 10.18 -14.97 -9.39
CA GLU A 99 9.04 -14.11 -9.75
C GLU A 99 9.17 -12.68 -9.19
N ARG A 100 10.14 -12.47 -8.28
CA ARG A 100 10.33 -11.22 -7.54
C ARG A 100 10.51 -10.00 -8.43
N ALA A 101 11.24 -10.11 -9.53
CA ALA A 101 11.43 -9.00 -10.46
C ALA A 101 10.10 -8.60 -11.12
N ARG A 102 9.33 -9.58 -11.60
CA ARG A 102 8.04 -9.33 -12.29
C ARG A 102 7.00 -8.73 -11.34
N LEU A 103 6.82 -9.33 -10.18
CA LEU A 103 5.87 -8.84 -9.17
C LEU A 103 6.35 -7.50 -8.58
N GLY A 104 7.66 -7.33 -8.38
CA GLY A 104 8.25 -6.08 -7.92
C GLY A 104 8.00 -4.91 -8.87
N SER A 105 8.22 -5.10 -10.18
CA SER A 105 7.90 -4.09 -11.19
C SER A 105 6.42 -3.73 -11.20
N PHE A 106 5.53 -4.72 -11.04
CA PHE A 106 4.09 -4.46 -10.97
C PHE A 106 3.73 -3.58 -9.76
N VAL A 107 4.23 -3.93 -8.57
CA VAL A 107 3.99 -3.16 -7.34
C VAL A 107 4.55 -1.75 -7.44
N MET A 108 5.72 -1.57 -8.05
CA MET A 108 6.33 -0.24 -8.26
C MET A 108 5.51 0.60 -9.25
N ASN A 109 5.02 -0.01 -10.33
CA ASN A 109 4.23 0.69 -11.36
C ASN A 109 2.81 1.01 -10.89
N ALA A 110 2.27 0.27 -9.92
CA ALA A 110 0.96 0.53 -9.33
C ALA A 110 0.85 1.95 -8.75
N GLY A 111 1.95 2.53 -8.25
CA GLY A 111 1.94 3.89 -7.73
C GLY A 111 1.78 4.96 -8.82
N THR A 112 2.48 4.80 -9.94
CA THR A 112 2.33 5.67 -11.11
C THR A 112 0.91 5.59 -11.65
N PHE A 113 0.36 4.38 -11.74
CA PHE A 113 -0.99 4.16 -12.23
C PHE A 113 -2.04 4.77 -11.30
N GLY A 114 -1.92 4.58 -9.97
CA GLY A 114 -2.77 5.25 -8.99
C GLY A 114 -2.76 6.77 -9.14
N THR A 115 -1.60 7.37 -9.40
CA THR A 115 -1.48 8.82 -9.66
C THR A 115 -2.27 9.28 -10.88
N VAL A 116 -2.21 8.51 -11.98
CA VAL A 116 -2.90 8.82 -13.25
C VAL A 116 -4.42 8.99 -13.08
N ILE A 117 -5.00 8.40 -12.03
CA ILE A 117 -6.45 8.34 -11.84
C ILE A 117 -6.89 9.24 -10.70
N THR A 118 -6.11 9.22 -9.62
CA THR A 118 -6.34 10.11 -8.49
C THR A 118 -6.21 11.56 -8.92
N MET A 119 -5.35 11.91 -9.88
CA MET A 119 -5.24 13.27 -10.39
C MET A 119 -6.55 13.79 -11.05
N PRO A 120 -7.09 13.16 -12.11
CA PRO A 120 -8.39 13.56 -12.68
C PRO A 120 -9.53 13.49 -11.67
N LEU A 121 -9.56 12.45 -10.82
CA LEU A 121 -10.60 12.29 -9.80
C LEU A 121 -10.55 13.43 -8.79
N THR A 122 -9.37 13.80 -8.30
CA THR A 122 -9.17 14.96 -7.42
C THR A 122 -9.65 16.23 -8.11
N GLY A 123 -9.30 16.43 -9.39
CA GLY A 123 -9.77 17.58 -10.17
C GLY A 123 -11.30 17.66 -10.25
N ALA A 124 -11.95 16.54 -10.57
CA ALA A 124 -13.42 16.44 -10.64
C ALA A 124 -14.09 16.69 -9.27
N LEU A 125 -13.51 16.16 -8.20
CA LEU A 125 -13.99 16.36 -6.82
C LEU A 125 -13.85 17.81 -6.38
N CYS A 126 -12.69 18.43 -6.64
CA CYS A 126 -12.46 19.85 -6.35
C CYS A 126 -13.40 20.78 -7.13
N ALA A 127 -13.76 20.43 -8.37
CA ALA A 127 -14.70 21.19 -9.19
C ALA A 127 -16.18 20.95 -8.81
N SER A 128 -16.46 19.94 -7.98
CA SER A 128 -17.82 19.62 -7.54
C SER A 128 -18.36 20.64 -6.53
N ARG A 129 -19.67 20.60 -6.25
CA ARG A 129 -20.31 21.42 -5.21
C ARG A 129 -19.72 21.25 -3.79
N PHE A 130 -18.98 20.17 -3.56
CA PHE A 130 -18.35 19.87 -2.27
C PHE A 130 -16.94 20.47 -2.13
N GLY A 131 -16.43 21.10 -3.19
CA GLY A 131 -15.16 21.80 -3.21
C GLY A 131 -13.95 20.88 -2.98
N TRP A 132 -12.80 21.51 -2.77
CA TRP A 132 -11.53 20.83 -2.54
C TRP A 132 -11.47 19.93 -1.28
N PRO A 133 -12.20 20.18 -0.16
CA PRO A 133 -12.18 19.30 1.00
C PRO A 133 -12.65 17.88 0.69
N SER A 134 -13.53 17.72 -0.30
CA SER A 134 -14.11 16.44 -0.68
C SER A 134 -13.06 15.40 -1.10
N ALA A 135 -11.99 15.83 -1.78
CA ALA A 135 -10.89 14.94 -2.16
C ALA A 135 -10.18 14.36 -0.93
N PHE A 136 -9.90 15.21 0.07
CA PHE A 136 -9.27 14.79 1.32
C PHE A 136 -10.13 13.79 2.09
N TYR A 137 -11.44 14.04 2.16
CA TYR A 137 -12.39 13.14 2.83
C TYR A 137 -12.51 11.78 2.14
N ILE A 138 -12.67 11.77 0.82
CA ILE A 138 -12.83 10.52 0.07
C ILE A 138 -11.55 9.69 0.14
N PHE A 139 -10.39 10.27 -0.16
CA PHE A 139 -9.13 9.51 -0.11
C PHE A 139 -8.75 9.11 1.31
N GLY A 140 -9.05 9.93 2.33
CA GLY A 140 -8.81 9.59 3.73
C GLY A 140 -9.67 8.42 4.19
N VAL A 141 -10.97 8.40 3.86
CA VAL A 141 -11.87 7.27 4.21
C VAL A 141 -11.45 6.00 3.48
N CYS A 142 -11.13 6.08 2.18
CA CYS A 142 -10.63 4.95 1.41
C CYS A 142 -9.34 4.38 2.01
N GLY A 143 -8.40 5.25 2.42
CA GLY A 143 -7.15 4.84 3.06
C GLY A 143 -7.35 4.18 4.43
N ILE A 144 -8.29 4.68 5.24
CA ILE A 144 -8.68 4.04 6.52
C ILE A 144 -9.27 2.66 6.27
N ALA A 145 -10.25 2.56 5.36
CA ALA A 145 -10.88 1.29 5.01
C ALA A 145 -9.84 0.26 4.56
N TRP A 146 -8.89 0.69 3.71
CA TRP A 146 -7.81 -0.18 3.31
C TRP A 146 -6.90 -0.59 4.47
N ALA A 147 -6.46 0.35 5.30
CA ALA A 147 -5.55 0.07 6.40
C ALA A 147 -6.16 -0.95 7.37
N VAL A 148 -7.46 -0.83 7.65
CA VAL A 148 -8.23 -1.76 8.48
C VAL A 148 -8.32 -3.13 7.81
N LEU A 149 -8.70 -3.19 6.54
CA LEU A 149 -8.77 -4.46 5.79
C LEU A 149 -7.40 -5.15 5.74
N PHE A 150 -6.35 -4.41 5.42
CA PHE A 150 -4.98 -4.93 5.38
C PHE A 150 -4.48 -5.34 6.77
N PHE A 151 -4.90 -4.66 7.83
CA PHE A 151 -4.57 -5.03 9.20
C PHE A 151 -5.12 -6.41 9.59
N TYR A 152 -6.38 -6.69 9.25
CA TYR A 152 -7.04 -7.95 9.58
C TYR A 152 -6.72 -9.09 8.60
N MET A 153 -6.47 -8.78 7.33
CA MET A 153 -6.26 -9.79 6.28
C MET A 153 -4.78 -10.07 5.99
N GLY A 154 -3.91 -9.11 6.24
CA GLY A 154 -2.48 -9.26 5.97
C GLY A 154 -1.79 -10.17 7.00
N SER A 155 -0.69 -10.81 6.59
CA SER A 155 0.20 -11.54 7.51
C SER A 155 1.65 -11.28 7.14
N ASP A 156 2.55 -11.24 8.13
CA ASP A 156 3.97 -10.98 7.89
C ASP A 156 4.67 -12.16 7.21
N MET A 157 4.22 -13.38 7.49
CA MET A 157 4.77 -14.61 6.95
C MET A 157 3.70 -15.48 6.29
N PRO A 158 4.04 -16.20 5.21
CA PRO A 158 3.14 -17.20 4.61
C PRO A 158 2.67 -18.25 5.65
N SER A 159 3.55 -18.68 6.55
CA SER A 159 3.28 -19.68 7.58
C SER A 159 2.22 -19.27 8.61
N GLU A 160 2.03 -17.96 8.82
CA GLU A 160 1.07 -17.41 9.79
C GLU A 160 -0.30 -17.13 9.15
N HIS A 161 -0.40 -17.26 7.83
CA HIS A 161 -1.60 -16.93 7.10
C HIS A 161 -2.63 -18.06 7.18
N PRO A 162 -3.86 -17.82 7.65
CA PRO A 162 -4.82 -18.87 7.98
C PRO A 162 -5.34 -19.67 6.78
N THR A 163 -5.24 -19.12 5.56
CA THR A 163 -5.85 -19.69 4.34
C THR A 163 -4.86 -20.07 3.25
N ILE A 164 -3.56 -20.07 3.54
CA ILE A 164 -2.55 -20.49 2.56
C ILE A 164 -2.63 -22.00 2.29
N CYS A 165 -2.48 -22.39 1.02
CA CYS A 165 -2.44 -23.80 0.65
C CYS A 165 -1.11 -24.43 1.10
N PRO A 166 -1.10 -25.65 1.69
CA PRO A 166 0.14 -26.32 2.09
C PRO A 166 1.16 -26.50 0.94
N ASN A 167 0.68 -26.73 -0.29
CA ASN A 167 1.55 -26.86 -1.46
C ASN A 167 2.23 -25.54 -1.82
N GLU A 168 1.52 -24.42 -1.67
CA GLU A 168 2.06 -23.10 -1.97
C GLU A 168 3.03 -22.62 -0.89
N MET A 169 2.71 -22.89 0.38
CA MET A 169 3.64 -22.66 1.49
C MET A 169 4.96 -23.43 1.26
N ARG A 170 4.90 -24.71 0.91
CA ARG A 170 6.09 -25.52 0.61
C ARG A 170 6.89 -24.99 -0.58
N TYR A 171 6.21 -24.52 -1.63
CA TYR A 171 6.87 -23.92 -2.79
C TYR A 171 7.60 -22.64 -2.42
N ILE A 172 6.98 -21.75 -1.63
CA ILE A 172 7.58 -20.51 -1.17
C ILE A 172 8.77 -20.79 -0.25
N ASP A 173 8.60 -21.63 0.77
CA ASP A 173 9.68 -21.94 1.73
C ASP A 173 10.84 -22.71 1.07
N GLY A 174 10.54 -23.62 0.12
CA GLY A 174 11.54 -24.29 -0.69
C GLY A 174 12.31 -23.35 -1.61
N SER A 175 11.63 -22.38 -2.23
CA SER A 175 12.25 -21.38 -3.11
C SER A 175 13.06 -20.32 -2.34
N LEU A 176 12.71 -20.08 -1.08
CA LEU A 176 13.44 -19.19 -0.17
C LEU A 176 14.60 -19.91 0.55
N GLY A 177 14.79 -21.21 0.32
CA GLY A 177 15.89 -22.00 0.89
C GLY A 177 15.71 -22.34 2.37
N LYS A 178 14.48 -22.33 2.89
CA LYS A 178 14.17 -22.71 4.29
C LYS A 178 13.99 -24.22 4.50
N LEU A 179 13.81 -24.98 3.42
CA LEU A 179 13.77 -26.44 3.43
C LEU A 179 15.09 -26.99 2.89
N ASP A 180 15.57 -28.08 3.51
CA ASP A 180 16.84 -28.72 3.17
C ASP A 180 16.85 -29.16 1.69
N LYS A 181 17.98 -28.94 1.00
CA LYS A 181 18.12 -29.04 -0.47
C LYS A 181 17.87 -30.44 -1.03
N THR A 182 17.67 -31.44 -0.17
CA THR A 182 17.44 -32.85 -0.53
C THR A 182 16.06 -33.12 -1.14
N SER A 183 15.09 -32.21 -0.98
CA SER A 183 13.76 -32.32 -1.63
C SER A 183 13.60 -31.45 -2.89
N ALA A 184 14.68 -30.83 -3.37
CA ALA A 184 14.70 -29.96 -4.54
C ALA A 184 14.75 -30.73 -5.88
N GLU A 185 14.20 -31.94 -5.93
CA GLU A 185 14.03 -32.68 -7.18
C GLU A 185 12.72 -32.23 -7.85
N SER A 186 12.87 -31.35 -8.84
CA SER A 186 11.90 -31.00 -9.89
C SER A 186 10.43 -30.85 -9.46
N VAL A 187 10.13 -29.97 -8.51
CA VAL A 187 8.76 -29.48 -8.37
C VAL A 187 8.52 -28.44 -9.46
N GLU A 188 8.05 -28.88 -10.62
CA GLU A 188 7.52 -27.98 -11.64
C GLU A 188 6.46 -27.07 -11.01
N PRO A 189 6.43 -25.76 -11.35
CA PRO A 189 5.40 -24.87 -10.84
C PRO A 189 4.04 -25.45 -11.25
N PRO A 190 3.11 -25.71 -10.30
CA PRO A 190 1.85 -26.37 -10.65
C PRO A 190 1.18 -25.55 -11.76
N LEU A 191 0.72 -26.23 -12.82
CA LEU A 191 0.12 -25.66 -14.04
C LEU A 191 -0.93 -24.55 -13.81
N ARG A 192 -1.47 -24.42 -12.59
CA ARG A 192 -2.37 -23.35 -12.14
C ARG A 192 -1.70 -21.99 -11.91
N VAL A 193 -0.39 -21.93 -11.64
CA VAL A 193 0.37 -20.66 -11.59
C VAL A 193 0.50 -20.04 -13.00
N ARG A 194 0.35 -20.86 -14.05
CA ARG A 194 0.41 -20.44 -15.45
C ARG A 194 -0.94 -20.03 -16.06
N ILE A 195 -2.07 -20.39 -15.42
CA ILE A 195 -3.42 -19.99 -15.86
C ILE A 195 -3.85 -18.64 -15.25
N VAL A 196 -3.27 -18.21 -14.12
CA VAL A 196 -3.44 -16.84 -13.58
C VAL A 196 -2.54 -15.82 -14.33
N LYS A 197 -2.32 -16.05 -15.62
CA LYS A 197 -1.39 -15.25 -16.43
C LYS A 197 -2.09 -14.24 -17.34
N ILE A 198 -3.42 -14.28 -17.47
CA ILE A 198 -4.20 -13.38 -18.34
C ILE A 198 -5.60 -13.25 -17.75
N ASP A 199 -5.81 -12.27 -16.87
CA ASP A 199 -7.12 -11.65 -16.51
C ASP A 199 -6.89 -10.54 -15.45
N PHE A 200 -5.74 -9.87 -15.53
CA PHE A 200 -5.19 -9.03 -14.44
C PHE A 200 -5.30 -7.52 -14.76
N ASP A 201 -6.21 -7.16 -15.66
CA ASP A 201 -6.20 -5.86 -16.35
C ASP A 201 -7.31 -4.87 -15.95
N GLN A 202 -8.16 -5.15 -14.95
CA GLN A 202 -9.34 -4.28 -14.73
C GLN A 202 -9.53 -3.71 -13.32
N LEU A 203 -8.58 -3.86 -12.40
CA LEU A 203 -8.71 -3.22 -11.08
C LEU A 203 -7.37 -2.79 -10.46
N ALA A 204 -6.37 -2.54 -11.29
CA ALA A 204 -5.15 -1.87 -10.86
C ALA A 204 -5.38 -0.37 -10.62
N LEU A 205 -6.51 0.20 -11.06
CA LEU A 205 -6.65 1.64 -11.28
C LEU A 205 -6.77 2.36 -9.90
N ILE A 206 -7.79 2.19 -9.08
CA ILE A 206 -8.20 3.36 -8.27
C ILE A 206 -7.44 3.68 -6.96
N LEU A 207 -6.71 2.82 -6.25
CA LEU A 207 -6.20 3.19 -4.91
C LEU A 207 -4.82 2.60 -4.57
N HIS A 208 -3.90 3.48 -4.18
CA HIS A 208 -2.56 3.25 -3.62
C HIS A 208 -2.48 2.29 -2.42
N GLY A 209 -3.60 1.74 -1.98
CA GLY A 209 -3.67 0.63 -1.06
C GLY A 209 -4.98 -0.08 -1.32
N LEU A 210 -4.99 -1.12 -2.16
CA LEU A 210 -6.02 -2.17 -2.14
C LEU A 210 -5.49 -3.55 -2.57
N ASN A 211 -4.30 -3.63 -3.16
CA ASN A 211 -3.81 -4.89 -3.73
C ASN A 211 -2.57 -5.50 -3.05
N VAL A 212 -2.70 -5.78 -1.76
CA VAL A 212 -2.01 -6.94 -1.14
C VAL A 212 -3.02 -7.96 -0.59
N VAL A 213 -4.32 -7.76 -0.80
CA VAL A 213 -5.37 -8.59 -0.18
C VAL A 213 -5.84 -9.77 -1.07
N PHE A 214 -5.32 -9.94 -2.29
CA PHE A 214 -5.70 -11.05 -3.17
C PHE A 214 -4.52 -11.78 -3.79
N LEU A 215 -3.68 -12.38 -2.94
CA LEU A 215 -2.93 -13.58 -3.33
C LEU A 215 -3.63 -14.89 -2.93
N PHE A 216 -4.71 -14.88 -2.14
CA PHE A 216 -5.36 -16.12 -1.69
C PHE A 216 -6.88 -15.99 -1.56
N ARG A 217 -7.61 -16.08 -2.67
CA ARG A 217 -8.98 -16.58 -2.64
C ARG A 217 -9.28 -17.36 -3.90
N LYS A 218 -9.11 -18.69 -3.83
CA LYS A 218 -9.85 -19.58 -4.72
C LYS A 218 -11.14 -19.98 -4.03
N HIS A 219 -12.27 -19.71 -4.69
CA HIS A 219 -13.50 -20.43 -4.44
C HIS A 219 -13.22 -21.94 -4.52
N VAL A 220 -13.22 -22.61 -3.38
CA VAL A 220 -13.36 -24.06 -3.30
C VAL A 220 -14.86 -24.33 -3.20
N SER A 221 -15.46 -24.74 -4.32
CA SER A 221 -16.70 -25.52 -4.24
C SER A 221 -16.31 -26.93 -3.79
N PRO A 222 -16.93 -27.48 -2.74
CA PRO A 222 -16.66 -28.84 -2.30
C PRO A 222 -17.49 -29.82 -3.13
N GLY A 223 -16.82 -30.78 -3.77
CA GLY A 223 -17.45 -32.04 -4.17
C GLY A 223 -17.86 -32.16 -5.63
N GLY A 224 -17.26 -33.13 -6.31
CA GLY A 224 -17.70 -33.63 -7.60
C GLY A 224 -16.68 -34.63 -8.14
N ARG A 225 -16.82 -35.89 -7.73
CA ARG A 225 -16.06 -37.03 -8.29
C ARG A 225 -16.46 -37.20 -9.76
N PHE A 226 -15.48 -37.32 -10.66
CA PHE A 226 -15.18 -38.43 -11.57
C PHE A 226 -14.03 -38.01 -12.47
#